data_AF-A0A7W3W620-F1
#
_entry.id   AF-A0A7W3W620-F1
#
_cell.length_a   1.000
_cell.length_b   1.000
_cell.length_c   1.000
_cell.angle_alpha   90.00
_cell.angle_beta   90.00
_cell.angle_gamma   90.00
#
_symmetry.space_group_name_H-M   'P 1'
#
loop_
_entity.id
_entity.type
_entity.pdbx_description
1 polymer ?
#
loop_
_entity_poly.entity_id
_entity_poly.type
_entity_poly.pdbx_seq_one_letter_code
_entity_poly.pdbx_strand_id
1 'polypeptide(L)' 'MAEVRVTYDRAADAAYIYFVAPGDSAKSAYMYPCDPVAVDGMINLDFGESGQLVGVEVLAASSKLPRYLLDSAEQLS' A
#
# COMPACT_ATOMS: atom_id res chain seq x y z
N MET A 1 0.58 -19.57 5.37
CA MET A 1 0.15 -18.16 5.26
C MET A 1 1.16 -17.45 4.38
N ALA A 2 0.73 -16.49 3.56
CA ALA A 2 1.65 -15.65 2.79
C ALA A 2 2.07 -14.46 3.67
N GLU A 3 3.36 -14.15 3.71
CA GLU A 3 3.86 -12.91 4.32
C GLU A 3 3.74 -11.76 3.32
N VAL A 4 3.26 -10.61 3.78
CA VAL A 4 3.17 -9.39 2.97
C VAL A 4 4.16 -8.37 3.50
N ARG A 5 4.89 -7.73 2.59
CA ARG A 5 5.80 -6.63 2.92
C ARG A 5 5.01 -5.34 3.01
N VAL A 6 5.34 -4.51 3.98
CA VAL A 6 4.76 -3.17 4.15
C VAL A 6 5.88 -2.16 4.29
N THR A 7 5.79 -1.04 3.60
CA THR A 7 6.62 0.14 3.86
C THR A 7 5.79 1.26 4.46
N TYR A 8 6.40 2.08 5.30
CA TYR A 8 5.76 3.25 5.89
C TYR A 8 6.72 4.44 5.88
N ASP A 9 6.34 5.50 5.16
CA ASP A 9 6.98 6.81 5.19
C ASP A 9 6.29 7.68 6.24
N ARG A 10 7.02 8.00 7.32
CA ARG A 10 6.50 8.83 8.41
C ARG A 10 6.39 10.30 8.05
N ALA A 11 7.25 10.79 7.16
CA ALA A 11 7.25 12.20 6.76
C ALA A 11 6.03 12.51 5.88
N ALA A 12 5.68 11.59 4.98
CA ALA A 12 4.48 11.68 4.14
C ALA A 12 3.20 11.16 4.82
N ASP A 13 3.33 10.45 5.95
CA ASP A 13 2.28 9.62 6.54
C ASP A 13 1.59 8.72 5.51
N ALA A 14 2.42 7.98 4.76
CA ALA A 14 2.00 7.14 3.65
C ALA A 14 2.58 5.73 3.77
N ALA A 15 1.78 4.72 3.48
CA ALA A 15 2.20 3.32 3.52
C ALA A 15 1.88 2.60 2.22
N TYR A 16 2.73 1.62 1.87
CA TYR A 16 2.49 0.73 0.74
C TYR A 16 2.50 -0.72 1.21
N ILE A 17 1.46 -1.47 0.86
CA ILE A 17 1.34 -2.91 1.12
C ILE A 17 1.65 -3.63 -0.20
N TYR A 18 2.71 -4.44 -0.22
CA TYR A 18 3.15 -5.15 -1.41
C TYR A 18 2.53 -6.56 -1.43
N PHE A 19 1.92 -6.92 -2.57
CA PHE A 19 1.45 -8.28 -2.84
C PHE A 19 2.36 -9.07 -3.79
N VAL A 20 3.39 -8.41 -4.32
CA VAL A 20 4.43 -9.02 -5.12
C VAL A 20 5.61 -9.45 -4.24
N ALA A 21 6.23 -10.59 -4.58
CA ALA A 21 7.38 -11.07 -3.84
C ALA A 21 8.60 -10.18 -4.09
N PRO A 22 9.55 -10.07 -3.14
CA PRO A 22 10.83 -9.42 -3.38
C PRO A 22 11.53 -10.02 -4.60
N GLY A 23 11.92 -9.18 -5.56
CA GLY A 23 12.55 -9.60 -6.81
C GLY A 23 11.59 -9.93 -7.95
N ASP A 24 10.27 -9.92 -7.71
CA ASP A 24 9.28 -9.94 -8.79
C ASP A 24 9.35 -8.63 -9.59
N SER A 25 9.26 -8.74 -10.92
CA SER A 25 9.27 -7.60 -11.83
C SER A 25 7.91 -6.92 -11.97
N ALA A 26 6.84 -7.52 -11.43
CA ALA A 26 5.51 -6.92 -11.45
C ALA A 26 5.51 -5.57 -10.72
N LYS A 27 5.18 -4.51 -11.46
CA LYS A 27 5.09 -3.12 -10.98
C LYS A 27 3.68 -2.59 -11.19
N SER A 28 3.33 -1.55 -10.42
CA SER A 28 2.11 -0.79 -10.66
C SER A 28 2.16 -0.18 -12.07
N ALA A 29 1.12 -0.46 -12.86
CA ALA A 29 0.90 0.05 -14.20
C ALA A 29 -0.28 1.04 -14.23
N TYR A 30 -1.31 0.79 -13.41
CA TYR A 30 -2.42 1.71 -13.19
C TYR A 30 -3.01 1.51 -11.80
N MET A 31 -3.74 2.52 -11.32
CA MET A 31 -4.38 2.49 -10.00
C MET A 31 -5.89 2.71 -10.10
N TYR A 32 -6.62 2.16 -9.14
CA TYR A 32 -8.03 2.50 -8.88
C TYR A 32 -8.17 3.01 -7.44
N PRO A 33 -8.56 4.28 -7.25
CA PRO A 33 -8.81 4.82 -5.92
C PRO A 33 -10.15 4.32 -5.37
N CYS A 34 -10.22 4.08 -4.06
CA CYS A 34 -11.49 4.09 -3.34
C CYS A 34 -12.14 5.48 -3.44
N ASP A 35 -13.46 5.56 -3.27
CA ASP A 35 -14.13 6.86 -3.13
C ASP A 35 -13.59 7.57 -1.87
N PRO A 36 -12.89 8.72 -2.04
CA PRO A 36 -12.19 9.34 -0.93
C PRO A 36 -13.13 9.96 0.11
N VAL A 37 -14.38 10.27 -0.26
CA VAL A 37 -15.39 10.76 0.68
C VAL A 37 -15.94 9.59 1.49
N ALA A 38 -16.23 8.46 0.85
CA ALA A 38 -16.78 7.29 1.53
C ALA A 38 -15.82 6.66 2.53
N VAL A 39 -14.51 6.64 2.21
CA VAL A 39 -13.47 6.08 3.10
C VAL A 39 -12.74 7.15 3.92
N ASP A 40 -13.10 8.43 3.76
CA ASP A 40 -12.50 9.58 4.43
C ASP A 40 -10.96 9.62 4.26
N GLY A 41 -10.46 9.30 3.07
CA GLY A 41 -9.02 9.19 2.83
C GLY A 41 -8.69 8.71 1.42
N MET A 42 -7.39 8.65 1.11
CA MET A 42 -6.91 8.17 -0.19
C MET A 42 -6.31 6.78 -0.02
N ILE A 43 -6.99 5.79 -0.57
CA ILE A 43 -6.56 4.39 -0.64
C ILE A 43 -6.61 3.99 -2.11
N ASN A 44 -5.47 3.61 -2.68
CA ASN A 44 -5.34 3.26 -4.09
C ASN A 44 -5.01 1.77 -4.22
N LEU A 45 -5.78 1.07 -5.02
CA LEU A 45 -5.48 -0.30 -5.45
C LEU A 45 -4.58 -0.24 -6.67
N ASP A 46 -3.39 -0.83 -6.57
CA ASP A 46 -2.40 -0.82 -7.64
C ASP A 46 -2.42 -2.12 -8.42
N PHE A 47 -2.50 -2.02 -9.75
CA PHE A 47 -2.57 -3.16 -10.66
C PHE A 47 -1.38 -3.19 -11.61
N GLY A 48 -0.88 -4.38 -11.89
CA GLY A 48 0.14 -4.60 -12.91
C GLY A 48 -0.43 -4.65 -14.33
N GLU A 49 0.46 -4.77 -15.33
CA GLU A 49 0.09 -4.74 -16.76
C GLU A 49 -0.93 -5.82 -17.16
N SER A 50 -0.86 -7.01 -16.55
CA SER A 50 -1.84 -8.09 -16.78
C SER A 50 -3.10 -8.01 -15.90
N GLY A 51 -3.28 -6.90 -15.17
CA GLY A 51 -4.48 -6.61 -14.38
C GLY A 51 -4.59 -7.35 -13.04
N GLN A 52 -3.51 -7.99 -12.58
CA GLN A 52 -3.38 -8.49 -11.22
C GLN A 52 -3.11 -7.35 -10.23
N LEU A 53 -3.64 -7.48 -9.02
CA LEU A 53 -3.35 -6.57 -7.92
C LEU A 53 -1.91 -6.78 -7.45
N VAL A 54 -1.10 -5.72 -7.43
CA VAL A 54 0.32 -5.76 -7.04
C VAL A 54 0.58 -5.08 -5.70
N GLY A 55 -0.33 -4.22 -5.25
CA GLY A 55 -0.25 -3.60 -3.94
C GLY A 55 -1.40 -2.66 -3.62
N VAL A 56 -1.29 -2.00 -2.46
CA VAL A 56 -2.21 -0.96 -2.00
C VAL A 56 -1.39 0.20 -1.46
N GLU A 57 -1.63 1.40 -1.98
CA GLU A 57 -1.12 2.65 -1.42
C GLU A 57 -2.16 3.26 -0.47
N VAL A 58 -1.72 3.68 0.71
CA VAL A 58 -2.56 4.29 1.73
C VAL A 58 -1.94 5.60 2.20
N LEU A 59 -2.64 6.71 1.99
CA LEU A 59 -2.28 8.03 2.55
C LEU A 59 -2.99 8.26 3.89
N ALA A 60 -2.41 9.13 4.72
CA ALA A 60 -2.79 9.27 6.13
C ALA A 60 -2.76 7.91 6.86
N ALA A 61 -1.72 7.11 6.59
CA ALA A 61 -1.61 5.71 6.96
C ALA A 61 -1.74 5.50 8.48
N SER A 62 -1.24 6.43 9.29
CA SER A 62 -1.40 6.42 10.75
C SER A 62 -2.85 6.36 11.23
N SER A 63 -3.79 6.88 10.43
CA SER A 63 -5.23 6.93 10.72
C SER A 63 -6.03 5.83 10.03
N LYS A 64 -5.52 5.28 8.91
CA LYS A 64 -6.24 4.32 8.07
C LYS A 64 -5.78 2.87 8.24
N LEU A 65 -4.56 2.65 8.71
CA LEU A 65 -4.03 1.30 8.94
C LEU A 65 -4.05 0.91 10.42
N PRO A 66 -4.36 -0.35 10.73
CA PRO A 66 -4.11 -0.92 12.04
C PRO A 66 -2.66 -0.72 12.47
N ARG A 67 -2.47 -0.37 13.74
CA ARG A 67 -1.15 -0.02 14.28
C ARG A 67 -0.09 -1.10 14.07
N TYR A 68 -0.48 -2.38 14.16
CA TYR A 68 0.45 -3.50 13.99
C TYR A 68 1.10 -3.53 12.60
N LEU A 69 0.40 -3.11 11.54
CA LEU A 69 0.97 -3.05 10.19
C LEU A 69 2.06 -1.98 10.11
N LEU A 70 1.81 -0.81 10.71
CA LEU A 70 2.77 0.30 10.76
C LEU A 70 4.00 -0.03 11.60
N ASP A 71 3.81 -0.75 12.72
CA ASP A 71 4.90 -1.19 13.59
C ASP A 71 5.76 -2.29 12.93
N SER A 72 5.16 -3.12 12.08
CA SER A 72 5.88 -4.14 11.29
C SER A 72 6.48 -3.61 9.98
N ALA A 73 6.14 -2.38 9.59
CA ALA A 73 6.52 -1.82 8.31
C ALA A 73 8.00 -1.42 8.28
N GLU A 74 8.63 -1.67 7.14
CA GLU A 74 9.92 -1.09 6.80
C GLU A 74 9.78 0.43 6.75
N GLN A 75 10.57 1.13 7.56
CA GLN A 75 10.50 2.59 7.62
C GLN A 75 11.19 3.19 6.40
N LEU A 76 10.47 4.07 5.70
CA LEU A 76 11.03 4.96 4.70
C LEU A 76 11.39 6.30 5.38
N SER A 77 12.45 6.92 4.88
CA SER A 77 13.14 8.08 5.47
C SER A 77 12.24 9.30 5.63
#